data_AF-A0A495JIN5-F1
#
_entry.id   AF-A0A495JIN5-F1
#
_cell.length_a   1.000
_cell.length_b   1.000
_cell.length_c   1.000
_cell.angle_alpha   90.00
_cell.angle_beta   90.00
_cell.angle_gamma   90.00
#
_symmetry.space_group_name_H-M   'P 1'
#
loop_
_entity.id
_entity.type
_entity.pdbx_description
1 polymer ?
#
loop_
_entity_poly.entity_id
_entity_poly.type
_entity_poly.pdbx_seq_one_letter_code
_entity_poly.pdbx_strand_id
1 'polypeptide(L)'
;MTATTTQMPAPEAVGQRAAQILDAMREHSGWERLNGSSMRYSTCWATFTGYPTVSEWSLDRDAGPLLVEALRVLALKAAVYELTGGDEEKAELLVPAPVDEMVHAVLAQFTLMSRMQAELRVVFPHATELEDFGYTRGCITDDYYAAAGWGDQPLRYWLDAAEVSRRLAILDTHLGPAGFGRGGRSHTITFDEPVAAAV
;
A
#
# COMPACT_ATOMS: atom_id res chain seq x y z
N MET A 1 -17.22 29.52 -14.57
CA MET A 1 -16.04 28.65 -14.74
C MET A 1 -16.57 27.23 -14.85
N THR A 2 -16.57 26.69 -16.07
CA THR A 2 -17.03 25.32 -16.34
C THR A 2 -15.98 24.37 -15.79
N ALA A 3 -16.35 23.61 -14.75
CA ALA A 3 -15.53 22.50 -14.28
C ALA A 3 -15.33 21.55 -15.46
N THR A 4 -14.11 21.47 -15.96
CA THR A 4 -13.75 20.46 -16.95
C THR A 4 -13.62 19.19 -16.13
N THR A 5 -14.60 18.29 -16.24
CA THR A 5 -14.47 16.92 -15.73
C THR A 5 -13.34 16.27 -16.52
N THR A 6 -12.11 16.41 -16.04
CA THR A 6 -10.97 15.72 -16.63
C THR A 6 -11.20 14.23 -16.42
N GLN A 7 -11.46 13.49 -17.50
CA GLN A 7 -11.65 12.05 -17.48
C GLN A 7 -10.38 11.34 -16.95
N MET A 8 -10.52 10.17 -16.34
CA MET A 8 -9.38 9.34 -15.96
C MET A 8 -8.46 9.10 -17.18
N PRO A 9 -7.12 9.14 -17.03
CA PRO A 9 -6.21 8.90 -18.14
C PRO A 9 -6.37 7.51 -18.76
N ALA A 10 -6.02 7.37 -20.04
CA ALA A 10 -6.08 6.09 -20.74
C ALA A 10 -5.12 5.05 -20.13
N PRO A 11 -5.54 3.78 -19.96
CA PRO A 11 -4.71 2.77 -19.31
C PRO A 11 -3.33 2.57 -19.91
N GLU A 12 -3.20 2.58 -21.24
CA GLU A 12 -1.93 2.38 -21.93
C GLU A 12 -0.92 3.48 -21.58
N ALA A 13 -1.38 4.74 -21.48
CA ALA A 13 -0.54 5.86 -21.11
C ALA A 13 -0.07 5.78 -19.66
N VAL A 14 -0.97 5.43 -18.73
CA VAL A 14 -0.64 5.25 -17.31
C VAL A 14 0.33 4.09 -17.14
N GLY A 15 0.01 2.94 -17.72
CA GLY A 15 0.81 1.72 -17.60
C GLY A 15 2.24 1.92 -18.13
N GLN A 16 2.38 2.49 -19.32
CA GLN A 16 3.69 2.81 -19.89
C GLN A 16 4.49 3.74 -18.99
N ARG A 17 3.87 4.80 -18.48
CA ARG A 17 4.55 5.78 -17.62
C ARG A 17 4.93 5.18 -16.27
N ALA A 18 4.05 4.39 -15.67
CA ALA A 18 4.32 3.72 -14.41
C ALA A 18 5.48 2.72 -14.52
N ALA A 19 5.56 1.95 -15.60
CA ALA A 19 6.70 1.06 -15.86
C ALA A 19 8.02 1.84 -15.91
N GLN A 20 8.06 2.98 -16.63
CA GLN A 20 9.25 3.84 -16.69
C GLN A 20 9.64 4.41 -15.31
N ILE A 21 8.66 4.83 -14.52
CA ILE A 21 8.91 5.34 -13.16
C ILE A 21 9.51 4.25 -12.29
N LEU A 22 8.93 3.04 -12.31
CA LEU A 22 9.43 1.92 -11.52
C LEU A 22 10.84 1.49 -11.94
N ASP A 23 11.14 1.49 -13.23
CA ASP A 23 12.50 1.19 -13.72
C ASP A 23 13.49 2.27 -13.27
N ALA A 24 13.11 3.55 -13.35
CA ALA A 24 13.94 4.65 -12.85
C ALA A 24 14.17 4.57 -11.32
N MET A 25 13.18 4.12 -10.54
CA MET A 25 13.35 3.84 -9.10
C MET A 25 14.37 2.73 -8.84
N ARG A 26 14.37 1.68 -9.67
CA ARG A 26 15.30 0.55 -9.55
C ARG A 26 16.74 0.92 -9.89
N GLU A 27 16.92 1.84 -10.83
CA GLU A 27 18.23 2.35 -11.24
C GLU A 27 18.76 3.44 -10.29
N HIS A 28 17.91 3.98 -9.42
CA HIS A 28 18.28 5.05 -8.49
C HIS A 28 19.29 4.57 -7.44
N SER A 29 20.27 5.42 -7.11
CA SER A 29 21.34 5.12 -6.13
C SER A 29 20.85 4.71 -4.73
N GLY A 30 19.62 5.11 -4.39
CA GLY A 30 18.93 4.77 -3.15
C GLY A 30 18.17 3.43 -3.16
N TRP A 31 18.12 2.71 -4.28
CA TRP A 31 17.31 1.49 -4.43
C TRP A 31 17.63 0.42 -3.38
N GLU A 32 18.91 0.07 -3.22
CA GLU A 32 19.34 -0.95 -2.25
C GLU A 32 18.99 -0.56 -0.81
N ARG A 33 19.07 0.73 -0.49
CA ARG A 33 18.68 1.25 0.82
C ARG A 33 17.16 1.13 1.03
N LEU A 34 16.38 1.45 0.00
CA LEU A 34 14.92 1.36 0.03
C LEU A 34 14.50 -0.10 0.27
N ASN A 35 14.99 -1.00 -0.57
CA ASN A 35 14.72 -2.43 -0.49
C ASN A 35 15.13 -3.02 0.86
N GLY A 36 16.37 -2.74 1.29
CA GLY A 36 16.90 -3.28 2.54
C GLY A 36 16.22 -2.72 3.80
N SER A 37 15.76 -1.47 3.79
CA SER A 37 15.09 -0.87 4.95
C SER A 37 13.64 -1.33 5.08
N SER A 38 12.92 -1.50 3.97
CA SER A 38 11.56 -2.03 3.96
C SER A 38 11.47 -3.44 4.57
N MET A 39 12.57 -4.21 4.54
CA MET A 39 12.64 -5.55 5.12
C MET A 39 12.96 -5.59 6.62
N ARG A 40 13.31 -4.45 7.25
CA ARG A 40 13.82 -4.40 8.64
C ARG A 40 12.76 -4.08 9.70
N TYR A 41 11.47 -3.99 9.33
CA TYR A 41 10.37 -3.65 10.24
C TYR A 41 10.02 -4.72 11.31
N SER A 42 10.90 -5.71 11.55
CA SER A 42 10.71 -6.80 12.52
C SER A 42 10.38 -6.37 13.96
N THR A 43 10.69 -5.13 14.35
CA THR A 43 10.47 -4.60 15.70
C THR A 43 9.29 -3.64 15.81
N CYS A 44 8.59 -3.34 14.70
CA CYS A 44 7.48 -2.40 14.68
C CYS A 44 6.15 -3.15 14.66
N TRP A 45 5.11 -2.55 15.25
CA TRP A 45 3.75 -3.07 15.13
C TRP A 45 3.23 -2.86 13.70
N ALA A 46 2.66 -3.92 13.13
CA ALA A 46 1.79 -3.83 11.96
C ALA A 46 0.44 -3.24 12.38
N THR A 47 -0.24 -2.55 11.47
CA THR A 47 -1.65 -2.23 11.68
C THR A 47 -2.46 -3.52 11.54
N PHE A 48 -3.46 -3.70 12.39
CA PHE A 48 -4.29 -4.92 12.35
C PHE A 48 -5.25 -4.96 11.16
N THR A 49 -5.27 -3.91 10.34
CA THR A 49 -6.22 -3.73 9.25
C THR A 49 -5.66 -3.98 7.85
N GLY A 50 -4.32 -4.05 7.66
CA GLY A 50 -3.70 -4.40 6.38
C GLY A 50 -3.02 -5.76 6.42
N TYR A 51 -1.76 -5.86 6.85
CA TYR A 51 -0.94 -7.08 6.77
C TYR A 51 -1.57 -8.32 7.42
N PRO A 52 -2.22 -8.24 8.60
CA PRO A 52 -2.83 -9.42 9.22
C PRO A 52 -4.00 -10.00 8.42
N THR A 53 -4.52 -9.27 7.42
CA THR A 53 -5.51 -9.81 6.47
C THR A 53 -4.89 -10.78 5.48
N VAL A 54 -3.56 -10.84 5.35
CA VAL A 54 -2.87 -11.86 4.56
C VAL A 54 -2.91 -13.20 5.33
N SER A 55 -3.39 -14.24 4.66
CA SER A 55 -3.52 -15.57 5.27
C SER A 55 -2.15 -16.10 5.74
N GLU A 56 -2.07 -16.51 7.00
CA GLU A 56 -0.84 -16.97 7.66
C GLU A 56 0.30 -15.93 7.62
N TRP A 57 -0.01 -14.63 7.59
CA TRP A 57 0.94 -13.52 7.48
C TRP A 57 2.28 -13.76 8.19
N SER A 58 3.37 -13.54 7.46
CA SER A 58 4.74 -13.60 7.99
C SER A 58 5.56 -12.50 7.32
N LEU A 59 6.15 -11.61 8.13
CA LEU A 59 7.00 -10.54 7.63
C LEU A 59 8.13 -11.09 6.76
N ASP A 60 8.83 -12.14 7.23
CA ASP A 60 9.96 -12.74 6.52
C ASP A 60 9.60 -13.27 5.13
N ARG A 61 8.39 -13.83 5.00
CA ARG A 61 7.92 -14.41 3.72
C ARG A 61 7.27 -13.37 2.81
N ASP A 62 6.46 -12.49 3.38
CA ASP A 62 5.51 -11.69 2.61
C ASP A 62 5.97 -10.23 2.38
N ALA A 63 6.94 -9.72 3.15
CA ALA A 63 7.39 -8.34 2.99
C ALA A 63 7.99 -8.06 1.60
N GLY A 64 8.83 -8.97 1.09
CA GLY A 64 9.44 -8.83 -0.23
C GLY A 64 8.41 -8.72 -1.36
N PRO A 65 7.49 -9.70 -1.49
CA PRO A 65 6.40 -9.63 -2.46
C PRO A 65 5.51 -8.40 -2.30
N LEU A 66 5.14 -8.01 -1.08
CA LEU A 66 4.34 -6.80 -0.86
C LEU A 66 5.08 -5.52 -1.25
N LEU A 67 6.39 -5.45 -1.02
CA LEU A 67 7.19 -4.30 -1.45
C LEU A 67 7.13 -4.14 -2.97
N VAL A 68 7.19 -5.23 -3.73
CA VAL A 68 7.04 -5.19 -5.20
C VAL A 68 5.70 -4.56 -5.58
N GLU A 69 4.62 -5.00 -4.95
CA GLU A 69 3.27 -4.49 -5.24
C GLU A 69 3.08 -3.02 -4.81
N ALA A 70 3.63 -2.62 -3.66
CA ALA A 70 3.57 -1.24 -3.21
C ALA A 70 4.32 -0.29 -4.15
N LEU A 71 5.50 -0.68 -4.65
CA LEU A 71 6.27 0.13 -5.59
C LEU A 71 5.58 0.24 -6.95
N ARG A 72 4.93 -0.83 -7.40
CA ARG A 72 4.06 -0.82 -8.58
C ARG A 72 2.91 0.17 -8.40
N VAL A 73 2.19 0.10 -7.28
CA VAL A 73 1.11 1.04 -6.96
C VAL A 73 1.61 2.48 -6.89
N LEU A 74 2.73 2.75 -6.20
CA LEU A 74 3.30 4.10 -6.15
C LEU A 74 3.64 4.65 -7.53
N ALA A 75 4.17 3.81 -8.42
CA ALA A 75 4.45 4.20 -9.79
C ALA A 75 3.16 4.48 -10.59
N LEU A 76 2.09 3.71 -10.37
CA LEU A 76 0.77 3.97 -10.96
C LEU A 76 0.18 5.29 -10.47
N LYS A 77 0.15 5.52 -9.14
CA LYS A 77 -0.36 6.77 -8.54
C LYS A 77 0.43 7.98 -9.07
N ALA A 78 1.76 7.88 -9.14
CA ALA A 78 2.62 8.91 -9.71
C ALA A 78 2.35 9.19 -11.19
N ALA A 79 2.15 8.15 -12.00
CA ALA A 79 1.83 8.28 -13.41
C ALA A 79 0.46 8.96 -13.61
N VAL A 80 -0.55 8.59 -12.84
CA VAL A 80 -1.87 9.23 -12.88
C VAL A 80 -1.75 10.70 -12.49
N TYR A 81 -1.06 11.01 -11.39
CA TYR A 81 -0.83 12.38 -10.95
C TYR A 81 -0.15 13.24 -12.03
N GLU A 82 0.89 12.72 -12.68
CA GLU A 82 1.56 13.43 -13.78
C GLU A 82 0.61 13.68 -14.96
N LEU A 83 -0.13 12.65 -15.39
CA LEU A 83 -1.01 12.70 -16.55
C LEU A 83 -2.29 13.51 -16.33
N THR A 84 -2.71 13.70 -15.08
CA THR A 84 -3.85 14.55 -14.70
C THR A 84 -3.45 15.99 -14.41
N GLY A 85 -2.16 16.31 -14.45
CA GLY A 85 -1.67 17.66 -14.14
C GLY A 85 -1.62 17.97 -12.65
N GLY A 86 -1.46 16.94 -11.80
CA GLY A 86 -1.29 17.05 -10.36
C GLY A 86 -2.57 16.83 -9.55
N ASP A 87 -3.53 16.04 -10.06
CA ASP A 87 -4.79 15.74 -9.39
C ASP A 87 -4.61 14.59 -8.37
N GLU A 88 -4.53 14.92 -7.08
CA GLU A 88 -4.35 13.95 -5.98
C GLU A 88 -5.56 13.02 -5.82
N GLU A 89 -6.78 13.52 -6.02
CA GLU A 89 -8.02 12.73 -5.90
C GLU A 89 -8.06 11.61 -6.94
N LYS A 90 -7.62 11.89 -8.18
CA LYS A 90 -7.52 10.84 -9.20
C LYS A 90 -6.35 9.90 -9.00
N ALA A 91 -5.26 10.42 -8.44
CA ALA A 91 -4.05 9.64 -8.19
C ALA A 91 -4.20 8.69 -7.00
N GLU A 92 -5.14 8.94 -6.09
CA GLU A 92 -5.47 8.03 -4.99
C GLU A 92 -6.27 6.82 -5.49
N LEU A 93 -5.55 5.93 -6.17
CA LEU A 93 -6.11 4.70 -6.76
C LEU A 93 -6.59 3.74 -5.68
N LEU A 94 -7.74 3.10 -5.93
CA LEU A 94 -8.24 2.01 -5.10
C LEU A 94 -7.24 0.85 -5.12
N VAL A 95 -6.81 0.42 -3.94
CA VAL A 95 -5.88 -0.70 -3.76
C VAL A 95 -6.27 -1.56 -2.55
N PRO A 96 -5.90 -2.85 -2.54
CA PRO A 96 -6.11 -3.72 -1.40
C PRO A 96 -5.39 -3.23 -0.13
N ALA A 97 -6.04 -3.33 1.02
CA ALA A 97 -5.49 -2.93 2.32
C ALA A 97 -4.06 -3.43 2.63
N PRO A 98 -3.67 -4.70 2.38
CA PRO A 98 -2.29 -5.14 2.66
C PRO A 98 -1.25 -4.53 1.71
N VAL A 99 -1.62 -4.16 0.49
CA VAL A 99 -0.72 -3.47 -0.45
C VAL A 99 -0.56 -2.01 -0.03
N ASP A 100 -1.66 -1.36 0.34
CA ASP A 100 -1.66 0.03 0.82
C ASP A 100 -0.83 0.21 2.10
N GLU A 101 -0.92 -0.73 3.05
CA GLU A 101 -0.07 -0.69 4.25
C GLU A 101 1.44 -0.73 3.91
N MET A 102 1.83 -1.45 2.85
CA MET A 102 3.22 -1.43 2.38
C MET A 102 3.55 -0.13 1.65
N VAL A 103 2.60 0.52 0.99
CA VAL A 103 2.78 1.89 0.46
C VAL A 103 3.08 2.85 1.60
N HIS A 104 2.35 2.78 2.72
CA HIS A 104 2.61 3.58 3.91
C HIS A 104 4.02 3.33 4.46
N ALA A 105 4.43 2.06 4.56
CA ALA A 105 5.76 1.69 5.05
C ALA A 105 6.89 2.19 4.14
N VAL A 106 6.69 2.20 2.82
CA VAL A 106 7.63 2.77 1.86
C VAL A 106 7.73 4.29 2.03
N LEU A 107 6.60 5.00 2.10
CA LEU A 107 6.55 6.45 2.23
C LEU A 107 7.05 6.95 3.59
N ALA A 108 6.94 6.14 4.64
CA ALA A 108 7.51 6.41 5.96
C ALA A 108 9.04 6.58 5.93
N GLN A 109 9.73 6.10 4.89
CA GLN A 109 11.14 6.37 4.64
C GLN A 109 11.37 7.77 4.05
N PHE A 110 10.76 8.78 4.68
CA PHE A 110 10.59 10.15 4.20
C PHE A 110 11.84 10.73 3.53
N THR A 111 12.98 10.76 4.22
CA THR A 111 14.22 11.36 3.68
C THR A 111 14.71 10.67 2.42
N LEU A 112 14.58 9.35 2.32
CA LEU A 112 14.99 8.59 1.15
C LEU A 112 14.03 8.85 -0.02
N MET A 113 12.72 8.79 0.25
CA MET A 113 11.69 9.02 -0.75
C MET A 113 11.73 10.45 -1.29
N SER A 114 11.86 11.47 -0.43
CA SER A 114 11.98 12.87 -0.88
C SER A 114 13.19 13.11 -1.77
N ARG A 115 14.33 12.47 -1.47
CA ARG A 115 15.53 12.54 -2.34
C ARG A 115 15.26 11.90 -3.69
N MET A 116 14.69 10.69 -3.70
CA MET A 116 14.37 9.97 -4.93
C MET A 116 13.39 10.77 -5.81
N GLN A 117 12.34 11.35 -5.22
CA GLN A 117 11.42 12.25 -5.93
C GLN A 117 12.14 13.43 -6.59
N ALA A 118 13.03 14.10 -5.86
CA ALA A 118 13.74 15.26 -6.37
C ALA A 118 14.70 14.91 -7.52
N GLU A 119 15.43 13.79 -7.39
CA GLU A 119 16.39 13.33 -8.40
C GLU A 119 15.71 12.77 -9.65
N LEU A 120 14.62 12.00 -9.47
CA LEU A 120 13.84 11.44 -10.57
C LEU A 120 12.85 12.42 -11.19
N ARG A 121 12.59 13.56 -10.52
CA ARG A 121 11.55 14.55 -10.89
C ARG A 121 10.16 13.91 -10.99
N VAL A 122 9.83 13.08 -10.01
CA VAL A 122 8.55 12.39 -9.87
C VAL A 122 7.95 12.73 -8.51
N VAL A 123 6.64 12.91 -8.45
CA VAL A 123 5.89 12.99 -7.19
C VAL A 123 5.29 11.62 -6.93
N PHE A 124 5.47 11.08 -5.73
CA PHE A 124 4.77 9.90 -5.25
C PHE A 124 3.60 10.36 -4.38
N PRO A 125 2.43 10.63 -4.97
CA PRO A 125 1.30 11.18 -4.23
C PRO A 125 0.73 10.10 -3.30
N HIS A 126 0.26 10.56 -2.16
CA HIS A 126 -0.54 9.77 -1.25
C HIS A 126 -1.29 10.69 -0.29
N ALA A 127 -2.61 10.59 -0.27
CA ALA A 127 -3.50 11.42 0.52
C ALA A 127 -4.41 10.52 1.36
N THR A 128 -4.07 10.36 2.64
CA THR A 128 -4.80 9.49 3.57
C THR A 128 -6.27 9.89 3.73
N GLU A 129 -6.61 11.16 3.56
CA GLU A 129 -7.98 11.65 3.58
C GLU A 129 -8.81 11.25 2.35
N LEU A 130 -8.15 10.83 1.27
CA LEU A 130 -8.77 10.36 0.02
C LEU A 130 -8.76 8.83 -0.08
N GLU A 131 -8.12 8.12 0.85
CA GLU A 131 -8.06 6.66 0.85
C GLU A 131 -9.46 6.04 0.95
N ASP A 132 -9.74 5.12 0.03
CA ASP A 132 -10.91 4.25 0.07
C ASP A 132 -10.48 2.78 -0.07
N PHE A 133 -10.86 1.96 0.91
CA PHE A 133 -10.61 0.52 0.92
C PHE A 133 -11.65 -0.28 0.12
N GLY A 134 -12.37 0.38 -0.80
CA GLY A 134 -13.36 -0.18 -1.71
C GLY A 134 -12.81 -0.95 -2.91
N TYR A 135 -11.51 -1.30 -2.93
CA TYR A 135 -10.92 -2.06 -4.03
C TYR A 135 -11.71 -3.34 -4.34
N THR A 136 -12.02 -3.52 -5.61
CA THR A 136 -12.61 -4.75 -6.16
C THR A 136 -11.95 -5.01 -7.50
N ARG A 137 -11.62 -6.28 -7.78
CA ARG A 137 -11.03 -6.67 -9.06
C ARG A 137 -11.84 -6.17 -10.26
N GLY A 138 -11.13 -5.81 -11.32
CA GLY A 138 -11.67 -5.20 -12.53
C GLY A 138 -11.92 -3.69 -12.40
N CYS A 139 -11.43 -3.05 -11.33
CA CYS A 139 -11.41 -1.59 -11.27
C CYS A 139 -10.29 -1.01 -12.15
N ILE A 140 -10.29 0.31 -12.32
CA ILE A 140 -9.32 0.99 -13.20
C ILE A 140 -7.85 0.76 -12.80
N THR A 141 -7.57 0.52 -11.52
CA THR A 141 -6.22 0.16 -11.05
C THR A 141 -5.72 -1.12 -11.73
N ASP A 142 -6.59 -2.10 -11.96
CA ASP A 142 -6.22 -3.35 -12.62
C ASP A 142 -5.93 -3.15 -14.10
N ASP A 143 -6.70 -2.29 -14.78
CA ASP A 143 -6.43 -1.92 -16.17
C ASP A 143 -5.06 -1.25 -16.32
N TYR A 144 -4.73 -0.34 -15.40
CA TYR A 144 -3.43 0.34 -15.40
C TYR A 144 -2.28 -0.62 -15.10
N TYR A 145 -2.47 -1.53 -14.14
CA TYR A 145 -1.50 -2.56 -13.79
C TYR A 145 -1.22 -3.49 -14.98
N ALA A 146 -2.27 -3.96 -15.66
CA ALA A 146 -2.15 -4.80 -16.84
C ALA A 146 -1.46 -4.05 -18.00
N ALA A 147 -1.83 -2.79 -18.24
CA ALA A 147 -1.22 -1.94 -19.26
C ALA A 147 0.28 -1.66 -19.01
N ALA A 148 0.73 -1.72 -17.76
CA ALA A 148 2.16 -1.64 -17.41
C ALA A 148 2.95 -2.91 -17.76
N GLY A 149 2.28 -3.98 -18.21
CA GLY A 149 2.92 -5.24 -18.58
C GLY A 149 3.39 -6.08 -17.39
N TRP A 150 2.82 -5.86 -16.20
CA TRP A 150 3.23 -6.55 -14.96
C TRP A 150 2.55 -7.91 -14.74
N GLY A 151 1.70 -8.34 -15.67
CA GLY A 151 0.97 -9.60 -15.60
C GLY A 151 -0.22 -9.53 -14.66
N ASP A 152 -0.55 -10.65 -14.03
CA ASP A 152 -1.65 -10.73 -13.06
C ASP A 152 -1.17 -10.33 -11.66
N GLN A 153 -2.06 -9.66 -10.92
CA GLN A 153 -1.84 -9.34 -9.52
C GLN A 153 -1.86 -10.61 -8.64
N PRO A 154 -0.93 -10.76 -7.67
CA PRO A 154 -0.94 -11.92 -6.78
C PRO A 154 -2.18 -11.94 -5.87
N LEU A 155 -3.07 -12.92 -6.06
CA LEU A 155 -4.33 -13.07 -5.31
C LEU A 155 -4.16 -13.15 -3.78
N ARG A 156 -2.96 -13.51 -3.31
CA ARG A 156 -2.62 -13.54 -1.88
C ARG A 156 -2.69 -12.15 -1.24
N TYR A 157 -2.28 -11.12 -1.99
CA TYR A 157 -2.18 -9.73 -1.53
C TYR A 157 -3.26 -8.84 -2.14
N TRP A 158 -3.76 -9.19 -3.32
CA TRP A 158 -4.80 -8.44 -4.02
C TRP A 158 -6.20 -8.94 -3.68
N LEU A 159 -6.63 -8.56 -2.47
CA LEU A 159 -7.89 -8.95 -1.86
C LEU A 159 -8.97 -7.90 -2.11
N ASP A 160 -10.16 -8.35 -2.55
CA ASP A 160 -11.33 -7.48 -2.65
C ASP A 160 -11.77 -6.97 -1.26
N ALA A 161 -12.38 -5.80 -1.22
CA ALA A 161 -12.86 -5.14 -0.01
C ALA A 161 -13.77 -6.04 0.85
N ALA A 162 -14.61 -6.85 0.21
CA ALA A 162 -15.49 -7.80 0.89
C ALA A 162 -14.69 -8.92 1.59
N GLU A 163 -13.62 -9.40 0.97
CA GLU A 163 -12.75 -10.43 1.54
C GLU A 163 -11.89 -9.85 2.68
N VAL A 164 -11.37 -8.64 2.51
CA VAL A 164 -10.70 -7.89 3.59
C VAL A 164 -11.63 -7.76 4.79
N SER A 165 -12.86 -7.28 4.58
CA SER A 165 -13.87 -7.12 5.65
C SER A 165 -14.19 -8.44 6.35
N ARG A 166 -14.34 -9.54 5.59
CA ARG A 166 -14.56 -10.87 6.15
C ARG A 166 -13.39 -11.33 7.02
N ARG A 167 -12.14 -11.11 6.58
CA ARG A 167 -10.94 -11.49 7.35
C ARG A 167 -10.78 -10.64 8.60
N LEU A 168 -11.07 -9.34 8.54
CA LEU A 168 -11.07 -8.46 9.71
C LEU A 168 -12.09 -8.91 10.76
N ALA A 169 -13.30 -9.31 10.35
CA ALA A 169 -14.30 -9.84 11.28
C ALA A 169 -13.83 -11.13 11.99
N ILE A 170 -13.08 -11.99 11.27
CA ILE A 170 -12.46 -13.19 11.87
C ILE A 170 -11.39 -12.78 12.88
N LEU A 171 -10.48 -11.86 12.51
CA LEU A 171 -9.44 -11.37 13.41
C LEU A 171 -10.02 -10.72 14.66
N ASP A 172 -11.05 -9.88 14.53
CA ASP A 172 -11.74 -9.25 15.67
C ASP A 172 -12.36 -10.29 16.60
N THR A 173 -12.88 -11.41 16.07
CA THR A 173 -13.41 -12.52 16.89
C THR A 173 -12.31 -13.15 17.77
N HIS A 174 -11.07 -13.19 17.30
CA HIS A 174 -9.93 -13.74 18.04
C HIS A 174 -9.23 -12.72 18.95
N LEU A 175 -9.11 -11.48 18.49
CA LEU A 175 -8.36 -10.41 19.17
C LEU A 175 -9.22 -9.66 20.21
N GLY A 176 -10.53 -9.56 19.97
CA GLY A 176 -11.50 -8.96 20.89
C GLY A 176 -11.41 -9.51 22.32
N PRO A 177 -11.45 -10.84 22.52
CA PRO A 177 -11.27 -11.45 23.83
C PRO A 177 -9.93 -11.16 24.50
N ALA A 178 -8.87 -10.88 23.72
CA ALA A 178 -7.56 -10.48 24.23
C ALA A 178 -7.48 -8.98 24.58
N GLY A 179 -8.60 -8.25 24.47
CA GLY A 179 -8.71 -6.84 24.82
C GLY A 179 -8.37 -5.87 23.70
N PHE A 180 -8.10 -6.35 22.47
CA PHE A 180 -7.87 -5.49 21.31
C PHE A 180 -9.19 -5.23 20.58
N GLY A 181 -9.49 -3.97 20.26
CA GLY A 181 -10.74 -3.58 19.60
C GLY A 181 -10.52 -2.63 18.43
N ARG A 182 -11.57 -2.51 17.59
CA ARG A 182 -11.62 -1.61 16.42
C ARG A 182 -10.48 -1.87 15.43
N GLY A 183 -10.21 -3.13 15.10
CA GLY A 183 -9.07 -3.49 14.26
C GLY A 183 -7.74 -3.01 14.85
N GLY A 184 -7.55 -3.22 16.15
CA GLY A 184 -6.32 -2.86 16.88
C GLY A 184 -6.13 -1.37 17.19
N ARG A 185 -7.10 -0.50 16.88
CA ARG A 185 -7.00 0.96 17.17
C ARG A 185 -7.16 1.31 18.65
N SER A 186 -7.52 0.35 19.49
CA SER A 186 -7.61 0.51 20.94
C SER A 186 -7.39 -0.82 21.64
N HIS A 187 -6.89 -0.80 22.88
CA HIS A 187 -6.91 -1.96 23.76
C HIS A 187 -7.38 -1.63 25.19
N THR A 188 -7.87 -2.63 25.90
CA THR A 188 -8.26 -2.55 27.32
C THR A 188 -7.19 -3.05 28.29
N ILE A 189 -6.07 -3.57 27.77
CA ILE A 189 -4.94 -4.06 28.58
C ILE A 189 -4.36 -2.92 29.42
N THR A 190 -4.24 -3.14 30.73
CA THR A 190 -3.51 -2.28 31.66
C THR A 190 -2.12 -2.88 31.91
N PHE A 191 -1.10 -2.02 32.08
CA PHE A 191 0.29 -2.45 32.33
C PHE A 191 0.70 -2.33 33.82
N ASP A 192 -0.25 -1.95 34.67
CA ASP A 192 0.00 -1.66 36.09
C ASP A 192 0.07 -2.93 36.94
N GLU A 193 -0.50 -4.05 36.47
CA GLU A 193 -0.40 -5.35 37.12
C GLU A 193 0.70 -6.19 36.46
N PRO A 194 1.71 -6.67 37.20
CA PRO A 194 2.71 -7.56 36.64
C PRO A 194 2.05 -8.86 36.19
N VAL A 195 2.11 -9.14 34.89
CA VAL A 195 1.63 -10.42 34.33
C VAL A 195 2.52 -11.52 34.87
N ALA A 196 1.91 -12.51 35.55
CA ALA A 196 2.63 -13.71 35.96
C ALA A 196 3.24 -14.37 34.70
N ALA A 197 4.55 -14.61 34.71
CA ALA A 197 5.22 -15.26 33.58
C ALA A 197 4.51 -16.58 33.27
N ALA A 198 4.00 -16.72 32.04
CA ALA A 198 3.46 -17.98 31.57
C ALA A 198 4.61 -19.00 31.52
N VAL A 199 4.42 -20.13 32.22
CA VAL A 199 5.37 -21.25 32.32
C VAL A 199 5.32 -22.08 31.04
#